data_AF-A0A6A9SWT0-F1
#
_entry.id   AF-A0A6A9SWT0-F1
#
_cell.length_a   1.000
_cell.length_b   1.000
_cell.length_c   1.000
_cell.angle_alpha   90.00
_cell.angle_beta   90.00
_cell.angle_gamma   90.00
#
_symmetry.space_group_name_H-M   'P 1'
#
loop_
_entity.id
_entity.type
_entity.pdbx_description
1 polymer ?
#
loop_
_entity_poly.entity_id
_entity_poly.type
_entity_poly.pdbx_seq_one_letter_code
_entity_poly.pdbx_strand_id
1 'polypeptide(L)'
;MNDEPRTPPEDDPATVEELFADLVEVTGDDETARREARDVKHLLVEAADRGLIDSGVRRLDVRDVAEAFVGSVIFASPLLVEDGIFDIGQYLLEFTPAGVPVFLLANTCFVFLMTYALVEWTGRDRDELTNLLGVVPARVMMTLVVSFVVAAVLMTVWGRVDGWTSPVEALARINVIWTVGSLGAALGDILSENNPPPTLLVPEQLSGTDLSESDAPTSDARPDAVRELTDAELLDALHREFDDLESAVSGSADRREVDRIRTEATAAPFDDLLGGRIQKYTTRDVAESFVGSIFFAIPFLVEDGVFEIATFFLSFRLGVFPVYFIVNAAFVLLMILALVYWAGPQEVQVYRPILGIVPRRMVGIALVSFLTAAALMTMWGRVDGWQDPVVALARISVVWTVASFGAALGDILPGESSGADLSEDLRTLGDSPRRDDDSD
;
A
#
# COMPACT_ATOMS: atom_id res chain seq x y z
N MET A 1 -21.81 -42.61 3.36
CA MET A 1 -22.12 -41.40 2.59
C MET A 1 -21.65 -40.27 3.48
N ASN A 2 -20.43 -39.80 3.24
CA ASN A 2 -19.81 -38.76 4.06
C ASN A 2 -20.37 -37.41 3.58
N ASP A 3 -21.08 -36.71 4.47
CA ASP A 3 -21.27 -35.26 4.35
C ASP A 3 -20.00 -34.61 4.89
N GLU A 4 -19.17 -34.07 3.99
CA GLU A 4 -18.15 -33.10 4.38
C GLU A 4 -18.85 -31.74 4.63
N PRO A 5 -18.55 -31.06 5.74
CA PRO A 5 -18.99 -29.70 5.94
C PRO A 5 -18.27 -28.79 4.92
N ARG A 6 -19.04 -28.12 4.05
CA ARG A 6 -18.52 -27.03 3.22
C ARG A 6 -17.95 -25.95 4.14
N THR A 7 -16.66 -25.69 3.99
CA THR A 7 -16.01 -24.49 4.52
C THR A 7 -16.73 -23.25 3.97
N PRO A 8 -17.01 -22.22 4.79
CA PRO A 8 -17.50 -20.95 4.26
C PRO A 8 -16.43 -20.38 3.31
N PRO A 9 -16.82 -19.75 2.18
CA PRO A 9 -15.86 -19.02 1.35
C PRO A 9 -15.20 -17.92 2.17
N GLU A 10 -13.91 -17.67 1.92
CA GLU A 10 -13.21 -16.49 2.44
C GLU A 10 -13.95 -15.24 1.93
N ASP A 11 -14.21 -14.26 2.81
CA ASP A 11 -14.87 -12.99 2.49
C ASP A 11 -13.95 -12.15 1.58
N ASP A 12 -13.93 -12.46 0.28
CA ASP A 12 -13.42 -11.56 -0.77
C ASP A 12 -14.57 -10.63 -1.20
N PRO A 13 -14.31 -9.33 -1.42
CA PRO A 13 -15.34 -8.41 -1.91
C PRO A 13 -15.81 -8.87 -3.30
N ALA A 14 -17.11 -9.08 -3.47
CA ALA A 14 -17.68 -9.58 -4.71
C ALA A 14 -17.40 -8.61 -5.88
N THR A 15 -16.83 -9.14 -6.96
CA THR A 15 -16.56 -8.38 -8.19
C THR A 15 -17.86 -8.00 -8.89
N VAL A 16 -17.85 -6.96 -9.74
CA VAL A 16 -19.02 -6.57 -10.54
C VAL A 16 -19.54 -7.74 -11.39
N GLU A 17 -18.64 -8.57 -11.90
CA GLU A 17 -18.95 -9.79 -12.64
C GLU A 17 -19.65 -10.86 -11.79
N GLU A 18 -19.22 -11.06 -10.54
CA GLU A 18 -19.87 -11.96 -9.58
C GLU A 18 -21.25 -11.44 -9.18
N LEU A 19 -21.37 -10.15 -8.87
CA LEU A 19 -22.65 -9.50 -8.61
C LEU A 19 -23.61 -9.68 -9.81
N PHE A 20 -23.09 -9.64 -11.04
CA PHE A 20 -23.90 -9.88 -12.24
C PHE A 20 -24.32 -11.34 -12.39
N ALA A 21 -23.45 -12.29 -12.06
CA ALA A 21 -23.77 -13.71 -12.07
C ALA A 21 -24.86 -14.03 -11.05
N ASP A 22 -24.73 -13.49 -9.83
CA ASP A 22 -25.67 -13.67 -8.73
C ASP A 22 -27.03 -13.04 -9.04
N LEU A 23 -27.05 -11.84 -9.65
CA LEU A 23 -28.29 -11.21 -10.13
C LEU A 23 -29.01 -12.06 -11.19
N VAL A 24 -28.27 -12.74 -12.06
CA VAL A 24 -28.87 -13.65 -13.05
C VAL A 24 -29.43 -14.90 -12.39
N GLU A 25 -28.74 -15.44 -11.39
CA GLU A 25 -29.20 -16.62 -10.64
C GLU A 25 -30.49 -16.33 -9.85
N VAL A 26 -30.54 -15.19 -9.15
CA VAL A 26 -31.68 -14.79 -8.30
C VAL A 26 -32.93 -14.48 -9.11
N THR A 27 -32.79 -13.86 -10.27
CA THR A 27 -33.95 -13.49 -11.09
C THR A 27 -34.60 -14.68 -11.79
N GLY A 28 -33.84 -15.75 -12.03
CA GLY A 28 -34.34 -16.99 -12.62
C GLY A 28 -35.15 -16.74 -13.90
N ASP A 29 -36.39 -17.26 -13.92
CA ASP A 29 -37.28 -17.13 -15.08
C ASP A 29 -38.30 -15.99 -15.02
N ASP A 30 -38.25 -15.13 -13.99
CA ASP A 30 -39.22 -14.06 -13.79
C ASP A 30 -38.90 -12.82 -14.65
N GLU A 31 -39.79 -12.49 -15.58
CA GLU A 31 -39.64 -11.35 -16.49
C GLU A 31 -39.63 -9.99 -15.77
N THR A 32 -40.27 -9.90 -14.61
CA THR A 32 -40.26 -8.67 -13.80
C THR A 32 -38.93 -8.55 -13.07
N ALA A 33 -38.50 -9.61 -12.39
CA ALA A 33 -37.21 -9.61 -11.69
C ALA A 33 -36.03 -9.39 -12.65
N ARG A 34 -36.06 -9.99 -13.85
CA ARG A 34 -35.04 -9.76 -14.89
C ARG A 34 -35.00 -8.32 -15.41
N ARG A 35 -36.13 -7.60 -15.38
CA ARG A 35 -36.16 -6.17 -15.73
C ARG A 35 -35.48 -5.34 -14.65
N GLU A 36 -35.90 -5.49 -13.40
CA GLU A 36 -35.34 -4.75 -12.27
C GLU A 36 -33.82 -5.04 -12.13
N ALA A 37 -33.39 -6.29 -12.30
CA ALA A 37 -31.97 -6.63 -12.27
C ALA A 37 -31.17 -6.02 -13.42
N ARG A 38 -31.79 -5.75 -14.57
CA ARG A 38 -31.12 -5.04 -15.67
C ARG A 38 -30.88 -3.58 -15.30
N ASP A 39 -31.84 -2.95 -14.61
CA ASP A 39 -31.73 -1.58 -14.14
C ASP A 39 -30.67 -1.44 -13.03
N VAL A 40 -30.64 -2.39 -12.07
CA VAL A 40 -29.54 -2.54 -11.11
C VAL A 40 -28.20 -2.69 -11.82
N LYS A 41 -28.08 -3.57 -12.83
CA LYS A 41 -26.84 -3.73 -13.60
C LYS A 41 -26.38 -2.44 -14.27
N HIS A 42 -27.28 -1.66 -14.87
CA HIS A 42 -26.91 -0.40 -15.51
C HIS A 42 -26.30 0.61 -14.51
N LEU A 43 -26.85 0.67 -13.30
CA LEU A 43 -26.33 1.51 -12.22
C LEU A 43 -25.02 0.98 -11.65
N LEU A 44 -24.87 -0.34 -11.50
CA LEU A 44 -23.61 -0.97 -11.08
C LEU A 44 -22.47 -0.72 -12.07
N VAL A 45 -22.71 -0.81 -13.39
CA VAL A 45 -21.68 -0.49 -14.40
C VAL A 45 -21.29 0.99 -14.34
N GLU A 46 -22.25 1.91 -14.14
CA GLU A 46 -21.93 3.34 -14.01
C GLU A 46 -21.19 3.65 -12.71
N ALA A 47 -21.58 3.01 -11.60
CA ALA A 47 -20.89 3.13 -10.34
C ALA A 47 -19.46 2.57 -10.42
N ALA A 48 -19.26 1.45 -11.10
CA ALA A 48 -17.95 0.87 -11.37
C ALA A 48 -17.08 1.77 -12.29
N ASP A 49 -17.62 2.31 -13.39
CA ASP A 49 -16.92 3.24 -14.29
C ASP A 49 -16.45 4.51 -13.56
N ARG A 50 -17.16 4.91 -12.49
CA ARG A 50 -16.83 6.06 -11.65
C ARG A 50 -15.94 5.71 -10.45
N GLY A 51 -15.55 4.46 -10.30
CA GLY A 51 -14.75 3.97 -9.17
C GLY A 51 -15.49 3.98 -7.83
N LEU A 52 -16.82 3.98 -7.85
CA LEU A 52 -17.66 3.84 -6.65
C LEU A 52 -17.83 2.38 -6.22
N ILE A 53 -17.56 1.43 -7.12
CA ILE A 53 -17.59 -0.02 -6.88
C ILE A 53 -16.33 -0.63 -7.51
N ASP A 54 -15.72 -1.60 -6.82
CA ASP A 54 -14.51 -2.27 -7.29
C ASP A 54 -14.83 -3.18 -8.48
N SER A 55 -14.29 -2.87 -9.66
CA SER A 55 -14.58 -3.59 -10.89
C SER A 55 -13.69 -4.82 -11.12
N GLY A 56 -12.79 -5.18 -10.19
CA GLY A 56 -11.92 -6.35 -10.26
C GLY A 56 -10.84 -6.30 -11.36
N VAL A 57 -11.21 -6.01 -12.61
CA VAL A 57 -10.35 -6.17 -13.79
C VAL A 57 -9.91 -4.81 -14.36
N ARG A 58 -8.66 -4.41 -14.11
CA ARG A 58 -8.03 -3.26 -14.78
C ARG A 58 -7.14 -3.69 -15.95
N ARG A 59 -7.20 -2.93 -17.06
CA ARG A 59 -6.30 -3.06 -18.20
C ARG A 59 -5.24 -1.96 -18.15
N LEU A 60 -3.99 -2.31 -18.46
CA LEU A 60 -2.88 -1.35 -18.56
C LEU A 60 -3.15 -0.28 -19.64
N ASP A 61 -3.13 1.00 -19.26
CA ASP A 61 -3.23 2.14 -20.18
C ASP A 61 -1.92 2.93 -20.25
N VAL A 62 -1.73 3.70 -21.32
CA VAL A 62 -0.66 4.69 -21.52
C VAL A 62 -0.67 5.75 -20.42
N ARG A 63 -1.84 6.01 -19.81
CA ARG A 63 -1.96 6.91 -18.66
C ARG A 63 -1.17 6.42 -17.44
N ASP A 64 -1.23 5.12 -17.14
CA ASP A 64 -0.48 4.49 -16.04
C ASP A 64 1.04 4.74 -16.18
N VAL A 65 1.55 4.70 -17.43
CA VAL A 65 2.96 5.01 -17.73
C VAL A 65 3.30 6.48 -17.41
N ALA A 66 2.41 7.42 -17.71
CA ALA A 66 2.62 8.83 -17.43
C ALA A 66 2.58 9.12 -15.92
N GLU A 67 1.73 8.42 -15.18
CA GLU A 67 1.56 8.58 -13.74
C GLU A 67 2.75 7.99 -12.97
N ALA A 68 3.18 6.78 -13.35
CA ALA A 68 4.44 6.20 -12.89
C ALA A 68 5.64 7.10 -13.20
N PHE A 69 5.68 7.72 -14.39
CA PHE A 69 6.72 8.68 -14.75
C PHE A 69 6.73 9.91 -13.83
N VAL A 70 5.57 10.56 -13.63
CA VAL A 70 5.47 11.78 -12.78
C VAL A 70 5.86 11.47 -11.35
N GLY A 71 5.34 10.37 -10.80
CA GLY A 71 5.70 9.89 -9.47
C GLY A 71 7.21 9.65 -9.34
N SER A 72 7.81 8.98 -10.33
CA SER A 72 9.25 8.74 -10.33
C SER A 72 10.08 10.02 -10.32
N VAL A 73 9.72 11.00 -11.16
CA VAL A 73 10.45 12.29 -11.25
C VAL A 73 10.34 13.07 -9.94
N ILE A 74 9.14 13.20 -9.37
CA ILE A 74 8.92 13.99 -8.14
C ILE A 74 9.77 13.44 -7.00
N PHE A 75 9.81 12.12 -6.83
CA PHE A 75 10.53 11.48 -5.74
C PHE A 75 12.03 11.32 -5.99
N ALA A 76 12.47 11.13 -7.23
CA ALA A 76 13.88 11.02 -7.57
C ALA A 76 14.60 12.38 -7.60
N SER A 77 13.89 13.46 -7.92
CA SER A 77 14.52 14.77 -8.16
C SER A 77 15.27 15.37 -6.96
N PRO A 78 14.79 15.31 -5.70
CA PRO A 78 15.52 15.86 -4.57
C PRO A 78 16.83 15.12 -4.32
N LEU A 79 16.87 13.82 -4.65
CA LEU A 79 18.05 13.00 -4.48
C LEU A 79 19.13 13.32 -5.50
N LEU A 80 18.76 13.76 -6.72
CA LEU A 80 19.72 14.10 -7.78
C LEU A 80 20.68 15.24 -7.41
N VAL A 81 20.45 15.99 -6.35
CA VAL A 81 21.37 17.05 -5.89
C VAL A 81 22.23 16.62 -4.72
N GLU A 82 21.96 15.45 -4.13
CA GLU A 82 22.70 14.93 -2.98
C GLU A 82 23.91 14.09 -3.39
N ASP A 83 25.01 14.22 -2.66
CA ASP A 83 26.25 13.49 -2.94
C ASP A 83 26.28 12.09 -2.33
N GLY A 84 25.44 11.80 -1.32
CA GLY A 84 25.41 10.47 -0.70
C GLY A 84 25.03 9.34 -1.66
N ILE A 85 24.40 9.62 -2.81
CA ILE A 85 24.12 8.61 -3.84
C ILE A 85 25.42 7.97 -4.35
N PHE A 86 26.47 8.78 -4.49
CA PHE A 86 27.76 8.30 -4.97
C PHE A 86 28.40 7.36 -3.96
N ASP A 87 28.40 7.75 -2.68
CA ASP A 87 28.93 6.95 -1.58
C ASP A 87 28.19 5.61 -1.45
N ILE A 88 26.86 5.65 -1.51
CA ILE A 88 26.02 4.45 -1.46
C ILE A 88 26.29 3.57 -2.68
N GLY A 89 26.28 4.15 -3.90
CA GLY A 89 26.53 3.40 -5.14
C GLY A 89 27.89 2.71 -5.15
N GLN A 90 28.93 3.37 -4.64
CA GLN A 90 30.25 2.78 -4.46
C GLN A 90 30.21 1.64 -3.42
N TYR A 91 29.60 1.87 -2.25
CA TYR A 91 29.47 0.86 -1.21
C TYR A 91 28.77 -0.42 -1.69
N LEU A 92 27.68 -0.28 -2.46
CA LEU A 92 26.93 -1.41 -3.01
C LEU A 92 27.78 -2.31 -3.94
N LEU A 93 28.78 -1.72 -4.60
CA LEU A 93 29.72 -2.43 -5.48
C LEU A 93 30.95 -2.98 -4.77
N GLU A 94 31.41 -2.34 -3.70
CA GLU A 94 32.63 -2.75 -3.00
C GLU A 94 32.47 -4.08 -2.28
N PHE A 95 31.30 -4.33 -1.69
CA PHE A 95 31.05 -5.56 -0.94
C PHE A 95 30.75 -6.75 -1.87
N THR A 96 31.82 -7.37 -2.36
CA THR A 96 31.78 -8.45 -3.38
C THR A 96 32.35 -9.79 -2.88
N PRO A 97 31.70 -10.48 -1.92
CA PRO A 97 32.14 -11.82 -1.55
C PRO A 97 32.06 -12.75 -2.76
N ALA A 98 33.18 -13.43 -3.06
CA ALA A 98 33.34 -14.28 -4.25
C ALA A 98 33.06 -13.56 -5.60
N GLY A 99 33.22 -12.24 -5.66
CA GLY A 99 33.01 -11.44 -6.87
C GLY A 99 31.55 -11.08 -7.16
N VAL A 100 30.62 -11.41 -6.25
CA VAL A 100 29.19 -11.10 -6.40
C VAL A 100 28.84 -9.86 -5.57
N PRO A 101 28.30 -8.77 -6.16
CA PRO A 101 27.97 -7.55 -5.42
C PRO A 101 26.70 -7.74 -4.60
N VAL A 102 26.85 -8.31 -3.40
CA VAL A 102 25.71 -8.79 -2.59
C VAL A 102 24.78 -7.65 -2.21
N PHE A 103 25.29 -6.48 -1.82
CA PHE A 103 24.42 -5.36 -1.45
C PHE A 103 23.72 -4.73 -2.65
N LEU A 104 24.34 -4.67 -3.82
CA LEU A 104 23.65 -4.23 -5.04
C LEU A 104 22.48 -5.16 -5.40
N LEU A 105 22.70 -6.48 -5.30
CA LEU A 105 21.64 -7.47 -5.52
C LEU A 105 20.55 -7.38 -4.44
N ALA A 106 20.93 -7.19 -3.18
CA ALA A 106 19.99 -7.00 -2.09
C ALA A 106 19.15 -5.73 -2.26
N ASN A 107 19.76 -4.61 -2.65
CA ASN A 107 19.02 -3.37 -2.95
C ASN A 107 18.09 -3.58 -4.13
N THR A 108 18.53 -4.22 -5.21
CA THR A 108 17.67 -4.53 -6.35
C THR A 108 16.49 -5.41 -5.94
N CYS A 109 16.72 -6.48 -5.19
CA CYS A 109 15.66 -7.33 -4.64
C CYS A 109 14.68 -6.52 -3.77
N PHE A 110 15.21 -5.64 -2.93
CA PHE A 110 14.44 -4.73 -2.10
C PHE A 110 13.55 -3.80 -2.93
N VAL A 111 14.05 -3.23 -4.04
CA VAL A 111 13.24 -2.41 -4.97
C VAL A 111 12.06 -3.20 -5.53
N PHE A 112 12.30 -4.42 -6.02
CA PHE A 112 11.24 -5.27 -6.55
C PHE A 112 10.23 -5.64 -5.47
N LEU A 113 10.70 -6.11 -4.32
CA LEU A 113 9.86 -6.54 -3.21
C LEU A 113 9.02 -5.39 -2.67
N MET A 114 9.59 -4.20 -2.50
CA MET A 114 8.85 -3.04 -2.01
C MET A 114 7.86 -2.50 -3.03
N THR A 115 8.21 -2.49 -4.31
CA THR A 115 7.29 -2.05 -5.36
C THR A 115 6.11 -3.03 -5.47
N TYR A 116 6.39 -4.34 -5.45
CA TYR A 116 5.36 -5.38 -5.41
C TYR A 116 4.50 -5.26 -4.16
N ALA A 117 5.10 -5.15 -2.98
CA ALA A 117 4.37 -5.01 -1.72
C ALA A 117 3.50 -3.75 -1.69
N LEU A 118 3.93 -2.64 -2.31
CA LEU A 118 3.11 -1.43 -2.37
C LEU A 118 1.87 -1.63 -3.26
N VAL A 119 2.04 -2.27 -4.43
CA VAL A 119 0.93 -2.54 -5.36
C VAL A 119 -0.04 -3.55 -4.73
N GLU A 120 0.47 -4.65 -4.18
CA GLU A 120 -0.30 -5.67 -3.47
C GLU A 120 -1.05 -5.08 -2.26
N TRP A 121 -0.38 -4.25 -1.45
CA TRP A 121 -0.98 -3.62 -0.27
C TRP A 121 -2.16 -2.71 -0.62
N THR A 122 -2.18 -2.14 -1.82
CA THR A 122 -3.33 -1.36 -2.31
C THR A 122 -4.48 -2.20 -2.87
N GLY A 123 -4.41 -3.54 -2.81
CA GLY A 123 -5.46 -4.44 -3.32
C GLY A 123 -5.61 -4.44 -4.84
N ARG A 124 -4.71 -3.76 -5.55
CA ARG A 124 -4.82 -3.41 -6.98
C ARG A 124 -4.47 -4.56 -7.93
N ASP A 125 -3.94 -5.66 -7.39
CA ASP A 125 -3.39 -6.79 -8.16
C ASP A 125 -4.36 -7.98 -8.29
N ARG A 126 -5.55 -7.90 -7.69
CA ARG A 126 -6.41 -9.07 -7.50
C ARG A 126 -6.86 -9.73 -8.81
N ASP A 127 -6.96 -9.01 -9.93
CA ASP A 127 -7.24 -9.61 -11.24
C ASP A 127 -6.48 -8.95 -12.42
N GLU A 128 -5.14 -8.85 -12.34
CA GLU A 128 -4.35 -8.55 -13.54
C GLU A 128 -4.29 -9.77 -14.48
N LEU A 129 -5.03 -9.73 -15.60
CA LEU A 129 -5.08 -10.77 -16.64
C LEU A 129 -3.73 -11.08 -17.31
N THR A 130 -2.71 -10.24 -17.10
CA THR A 130 -1.40 -10.33 -17.75
C THR A 130 -0.27 -10.46 -16.72
N ASN A 131 0.04 -11.69 -16.36
CA ASN A 131 1.25 -12.00 -15.59
C ASN A 131 2.46 -12.15 -16.51
N LEU A 132 3.52 -11.38 -16.28
CA LEU A 132 4.82 -11.60 -16.89
C LEU A 132 5.44 -12.86 -16.25
N LEU A 133 5.82 -13.83 -17.09
CA LEU A 133 6.35 -15.14 -16.65
C LEU A 133 5.39 -15.95 -15.75
N GLY A 134 4.10 -15.58 -15.70
CA GLY A 134 3.09 -16.26 -14.89
C GLY A 134 3.19 -16.05 -13.38
N VAL A 135 4.07 -15.13 -12.92
CA VAL A 135 4.33 -14.91 -11.47
C VAL A 135 4.30 -13.43 -11.09
N VAL A 136 4.72 -12.51 -11.97
CA VAL A 136 4.81 -11.09 -11.64
C VAL A 136 3.78 -10.29 -12.43
N PRO A 137 2.97 -9.43 -11.79
CA PRO A 137 2.01 -8.56 -12.47
C PRO A 137 2.69 -7.64 -13.48
N ALA A 138 2.02 -7.40 -14.61
CA ALA A 138 2.57 -6.57 -15.67
C ALA A 138 2.71 -5.10 -15.24
N ARG A 139 1.84 -4.60 -14.35
CA ARG A 139 1.94 -3.25 -13.79
C ARG A 139 3.18 -3.06 -12.93
N VAL A 140 3.50 -4.01 -12.05
CA VAL A 140 4.74 -3.95 -11.26
C VAL A 140 5.95 -3.87 -12.17
N MET A 141 5.98 -4.67 -13.24
CA MET A 141 7.05 -4.63 -14.22
C MET A 141 7.08 -3.31 -14.99
N MET A 142 5.94 -2.77 -15.40
CA MET A 142 5.83 -1.47 -16.07
C MET A 142 6.38 -0.36 -15.17
N THR A 143 5.92 -0.29 -13.92
CA THR A 143 6.35 0.69 -12.91
C THR A 143 7.86 0.61 -12.68
N LEU A 144 8.40 -0.59 -12.54
CA LEU A 144 9.84 -0.82 -12.38
C LEU A 144 10.65 -0.38 -13.60
N VAL A 145 10.20 -0.72 -14.82
CA VAL A 145 10.90 -0.34 -16.06
C VAL A 145 10.84 1.17 -16.29
N VAL A 146 9.67 1.79 -16.16
CA VAL A 146 9.49 3.23 -16.35
C VAL A 146 10.34 3.99 -15.34
N SER A 147 10.26 3.66 -14.06
CA SER A 147 11.06 4.31 -13.03
C SER A 147 12.57 4.12 -13.22
N PHE A 148 13.02 2.95 -13.68
CA PHE A 148 14.43 2.72 -13.99
C PHE A 148 14.91 3.61 -15.14
N VAL A 149 14.14 3.66 -16.22
CA VAL A 149 14.44 4.51 -17.39
C VAL A 149 14.46 5.98 -16.98
N VAL A 150 13.49 6.43 -16.19
CA VAL A 150 13.45 7.80 -15.66
C VAL A 150 14.68 8.11 -14.82
N ALA A 151 15.04 7.24 -13.87
CA ALA A 151 16.23 7.40 -13.04
C ALA A 151 17.51 7.48 -13.90
N ALA A 152 17.65 6.61 -14.90
CA ALA A 152 18.80 6.61 -15.82
C ALA A 152 18.87 7.89 -16.67
N VAL A 153 17.74 8.36 -17.19
CA VAL A 153 17.65 9.61 -17.95
C VAL A 153 18.00 10.80 -17.08
N LEU A 154 17.40 10.90 -15.88
CA LEU A 154 17.69 11.98 -14.93
C LEU A 154 19.17 11.99 -14.55
N MET A 155 19.74 10.85 -14.18
CA MET A 155 21.16 10.72 -13.85
C MET A 155 22.08 11.09 -15.02
N THR A 156 21.67 10.80 -16.26
CA THR A 156 22.44 11.15 -17.46
C THR A 156 22.34 12.64 -17.78
N VAL A 157 21.13 13.20 -17.80
CA VAL A 157 20.86 14.61 -18.13
C VAL A 157 21.51 15.55 -17.13
N TRP A 158 21.49 15.20 -15.86
CA TRP A 158 22.11 15.97 -14.78
C TRP A 158 23.62 15.71 -14.64
N GLY A 159 24.22 14.90 -15.51
CA GLY A 159 25.66 14.63 -15.51
C GLY A 159 26.16 13.81 -14.32
N ARG A 160 25.26 13.14 -13.58
CA ARG A 160 25.58 12.34 -12.37
C ARG A 160 26.20 10.98 -12.67
N VAL A 161 26.18 10.53 -13.93
CA VAL A 161 26.82 9.29 -14.40
C VAL A 161 28.24 9.47 -14.95
N ASP A 162 28.85 10.66 -14.80
CA ASP A 162 30.20 10.97 -15.29
C ASP A 162 30.43 10.55 -16.76
N GLY A 163 29.46 10.84 -17.63
CA GLY A 163 29.53 10.49 -19.05
C GLY A 163 29.61 9.00 -19.36
N TRP A 164 29.19 8.12 -18.45
CA TRP A 164 29.22 6.65 -18.59
C TRP A 164 30.62 6.04 -18.73
N THR A 165 31.65 6.70 -18.20
CA THR A 165 33.05 6.20 -18.19
C THR A 165 33.17 4.83 -17.52
N SER A 166 32.44 4.62 -16.42
CA SER A 166 32.28 3.35 -15.72
C SER A 166 30.80 2.93 -15.72
N PRO A 167 30.36 2.10 -16.68
CA PRO A 167 28.95 1.71 -16.78
C PRO A 167 28.43 0.98 -15.54
N VAL A 168 29.28 0.18 -14.89
CA VAL A 168 28.90 -0.57 -13.68
C VAL A 168 28.63 0.37 -12.51
N GLU A 169 29.47 1.38 -12.33
CA GLU A 169 29.31 2.40 -11.29
C GLU A 169 28.10 3.30 -11.56
N ALA A 170 27.91 3.70 -12.83
CA ALA A 170 26.72 4.43 -13.24
C ALA A 170 25.44 3.63 -12.92
N LEU A 171 25.41 2.32 -13.22
CA LEU A 171 24.28 1.46 -12.91
C LEU A 171 24.04 1.32 -11.41
N ALA A 172 25.08 1.23 -10.59
CA ALA A 172 24.93 1.18 -9.13
C ALA A 172 24.33 2.49 -8.57
N ARG A 173 24.78 3.66 -9.05
CA ARG A 173 24.20 4.95 -8.66
C ARG A 173 22.75 5.10 -9.15
N ILE A 174 22.45 4.64 -10.37
CA ILE A 174 21.08 4.60 -10.89
C ILE A 174 20.22 3.68 -10.04
N ASN A 175 20.74 2.53 -9.58
CA ASN A 175 20.02 1.59 -8.73
C ASN A 175 19.59 2.22 -7.39
N VAL A 176 20.41 3.09 -6.81
CA VAL A 176 20.06 3.86 -5.59
C VAL A 176 18.91 4.83 -5.84
N ILE A 177 18.99 5.64 -6.89
CA ILE A 177 17.88 6.55 -7.26
C ILE A 177 16.63 5.76 -7.61
N TRP A 178 16.79 4.66 -8.32
CA TRP A 178 15.70 3.82 -8.75
C TRP A 178 14.89 3.27 -7.57
N THR A 179 15.52 2.97 -6.42
CA THR A 179 14.80 2.58 -5.21
C THR A 179 13.72 3.59 -4.81
N VAL A 180 14.01 4.89 -4.90
CA VAL A 180 13.03 5.94 -4.57
C VAL A 180 12.14 6.26 -5.75
N GLY A 181 12.72 6.27 -6.96
CA GLY A 181 11.99 6.49 -8.19
C GLY A 181 10.92 5.43 -8.44
N SER A 182 11.11 4.18 -8.06
CA SER A 182 10.12 3.11 -8.22
C SER A 182 9.01 3.22 -7.18
N LEU A 183 9.35 3.56 -5.94
CA LEU A 183 8.38 3.76 -4.87
C LEU A 183 7.50 4.98 -5.16
N GLY A 184 8.09 6.07 -5.65
CA GLY A 184 7.38 7.25 -6.13
C GLY A 184 6.52 6.95 -7.36
N ALA A 185 7.00 6.13 -8.30
CA ALA A 185 6.22 5.71 -9.47
C ALA A 185 4.99 4.89 -9.06
N ALA A 186 5.17 3.92 -8.15
CA ALA A 186 4.08 3.12 -7.61
C ALA A 186 3.06 4.01 -6.87
N LEU A 187 3.50 4.99 -6.08
CA LEU A 187 2.59 5.94 -5.43
C LEU A 187 1.89 6.89 -6.42
N GLY A 188 2.58 7.33 -7.47
CA GLY A 188 2.01 8.18 -8.52
C GLY A 188 0.83 7.50 -9.22
N ASP A 189 0.98 6.21 -9.52
CA ASP A 189 -0.09 5.35 -10.06
C ASP A 189 -1.27 5.19 -9.07
N ILE A 190 -1.00 5.23 -7.76
CA ILE A 190 -2.03 5.13 -6.71
C ILE A 190 -2.81 6.43 -6.52
N LEU A 191 -2.16 7.59 -6.55
CA LEU A 191 -2.78 8.89 -6.18
C LEU A 191 -3.56 9.59 -7.31
N SER A 192 -3.29 9.23 -8.56
CA SER A 192 -3.82 9.89 -9.76
C SER A 192 -5.30 9.60 -10.07
N GLU A 193 -5.88 8.61 -9.39
CA GLU A 193 -7.24 8.08 -9.65
C GLU A 193 -8.38 9.03 -9.32
N ASN A 194 -8.09 10.14 -8.64
CA ASN A 194 -9.10 11.12 -8.25
C ASN A 194 -9.35 12.23 -9.28
N ASN A 195 -8.85 12.11 -10.52
CA ASN A 195 -9.07 13.13 -11.56
C ASN A 195 -10.17 12.71 -12.54
N PRO A 196 -11.33 13.43 -12.59
CA PRO A 196 -12.35 13.19 -13.58
C PRO A 196 -11.79 13.44 -15.00
N PRO A 197 -12.30 12.74 -16.03
CA PRO A 197 -11.80 12.89 -17.40
C PRO A 197 -11.97 14.33 -17.91
N PRO A 198 -11.04 14.84 -18.74
CA PRO A 198 -11.17 16.16 -19.34
C PRO A 198 -12.41 16.19 -20.24
N THR A 199 -13.30 17.12 -19.97
CA THR A 199 -14.54 17.34 -20.72
C THR A 199 -14.20 17.67 -22.19
N LEU A 200 -14.41 16.71 -23.08
CA LEU A 200 -14.29 16.94 -24.52
C LEU A 200 -15.66 17.28 -25.13
N LEU A 201 -15.66 18.36 -25.90
CA LEU A 201 -16.81 18.88 -26.64
C LEU A 201 -16.96 18.19 -28.02
N VAL A 202 -18.24 17.98 -28.41
CA VAL A 202 -18.85 17.80 -29.77
C VAL A 202 -18.59 16.46 -30.52
N PRO A 203 -19.36 16.04 -31.58
CA PRO A 203 -20.75 16.24 -32.04
C PRO A 203 -21.57 14.93 -32.31
N GLU A 204 -22.85 15.16 -32.60
CA GLU A 204 -23.93 14.26 -33.05
C GLU A 204 -23.65 13.41 -34.33
N GLN A 205 -24.32 12.24 -34.38
CA GLN A 205 -24.65 11.37 -35.54
C GLN A 205 -23.62 10.31 -36.02
N LEU A 206 -23.95 9.02 -35.85
CA LEU A 206 -24.39 8.09 -36.94
C LEU A 206 -24.61 6.64 -36.45
N SER A 207 -25.57 6.00 -37.09
CA SER A 207 -26.30 4.77 -36.75
C SER A 207 -25.68 3.45 -37.25
N GLY A 208 -26.12 2.32 -36.68
CA GLY A 208 -26.27 1.01 -37.37
C GLY A 208 -25.81 -0.23 -36.55
N THR A 209 -26.69 -0.97 -35.83
CA THR A 209 -27.27 -2.33 -36.16
C THR A 209 -26.25 -3.39 -36.66
N ASP A 210 -26.15 -4.66 -36.19
CA ASP A 210 -27.07 -5.63 -35.57
C ASP A 210 -26.32 -6.76 -34.79
N LEU A 211 -26.83 -7.10 -33.59
CA LEU A 211 -27.05 -8.41 -32.91
C LEU A 211 -26.02 -9.58 -32.93
N SER A 212 -25.46 -9.92 -31.75
CA SER A 212 -25.80 -11.10 -30.90
C SER A 212 -24.67 -11.53 -29.93
N GLU A 213 -24.74 -11.09 -28.67
CA GLU A 213 -24.13 -11.68 -27.46
C GLU A 213 -24.89 -11.08 -26.25
N SER A 214 -26.16 -11.46 -26.10
CA SER A 214 -27.15 -10.71 -25.30
C SER A 214 -27.22 -11.15 -23.84
N ASP A 215 -26.73 -10.30 -22.93
CA ASP A 215 -27.41 -9.84 -21.69
C ASP A 215 -26.46 -9.19 -20.67
N ALA A 216 -25.21 -8.88 -21.06
CA ALA A 216 -24.34 -7.98 -20.31
C ALA A 216 -24.51 -6.53 -20.83
N PRO A 217 -24.98 -5.56 -20.03
CA PRO A 217 -25.02 -4.17 -20.46
C PRO A 217 -23.59 -3.62 -20.57
N THR A 218 -23.18 -3.24 -21.77
CA THR A 218 -21.91 -2.55 -22.01
C THR A 218 -22.03 -1.06 -21.73
N SER A 219 -20.91 -0.38 -21.44
CA SER A 219 -20.85 1.07 -21.14
C SER A 219 -21.57 1.93 -22.19
N ASP A 220 -21.56 1.51 -23.47
CA ASP A 220 -22.19 2.19 -24.61
C ASP A 220 -23.72 2.02 -24.72
N ALA A 221 -24.32 1.04 -24.04
CA ALA A 221 -25.76 0.70 -24.16
C ALA A 221 -26.63 1.27 -23.02
N ARG A 222 -26.08 2.14 -22.16
CA ARG A 222 -26.76 2.67 -20.97
C ARG A 222 -27.66 3.87 -21.28
N PRO A 223 -28.76 4.10 -20.54
CA PRO A 223 -29.58 5.29 -20.69
C PRO A 223 -28.78 6.56 -20.36
N ASP A 224 -28.85 7.59 -21.20
CA ASP A 224 -28.16 8.87 -20.98
C ASP A 224 -28.51 9.52 -19.62
N ALA A 225 -29.73 9.26 -19.12
CA ALA A 225 -30.19 9.73 -17.82
C ALA A 225 -29.36 9.21 -16.64
N VAL A 226 -28.74 8.02 -16.75
CA VAL A 226 -27.89 7.44 -15.70
C VAL A 226 -26.52 8.13 -15.66
N ARG A 227 -25.97 8.46 -16.84
CA ARG A 227 -24.68 9.16 -16.98
C ARG A 227 -24.73 10.59 -16.44
N GLU A 228 -25.90 11.23 -16.43
CA GLU A 228 -26.07 12.59 -15.93
C GLU A 228 -26.21 12.69 -14.40
N LEU A 229 -26.39 11.56 -13.70
CA LEU A 229 -26.52 11.55 -12.23
C LEU A 229 -25.22 11.99 -11.56
N THR A 230 -25.31 12.68 -10.43
CA THR A 230 -24.16 12.85 -9.51
C THR A 230 -23.91 11.57 -8.71
N ASP A 231 -22.74 11.43 -8.09
CA ASP A 231 -22.37 10.20 -7.36
C ASP A 231 -23.34 9.88 -6.21
N ALA A 232 -23.84 10.91 -5.52
CA ALA A 232 -24.85 10.75 -4.48
C ALA A 232 -26.20 10.30 -5.05
N GLU A 233 -26.63 10.88 -6.17
CA GLU A 233 -27.89 10.53 -6.84
C GLU A 233 -27.84 9.14 -7.49
N LEU A 234 -26.67 8.74 -7.98
CA LEU A 234 -26.38 7.42 -8.53
C LEU A 234 -26.49 6.35 -7.43
N LEU A 235 -25.92 6.61 -6.26
CA LEU A 235 -26.02 5.72 -5.12
C LEU A 235 -27.46 5.62 -4.60
N ASP A 236 -28.17 6.73 -4.49
CA ASP A 236 -29.59 6.75 -4.10
C ASP A 236 -30.47 6.02 -5.13
N ALA A 237 -30.10 6.07 -6.42
CA ALA A 237 -30.78 5.29 -7.47
C ALA A 237 -30.51 3.80 -7.31
N LEU A 238 -29.26 3.42 -7.06
CA LEU A 238 -28.86 2.02 -6.90
C LEU A 238 -29.61 1.35 -5.73
N HIS A 239 -29.71 2.03 -4.59
CA HIS A 239 -30.49 1.53 -3.44
C HIS A 239 -31.97 1.31 -3.78
N ARG A 240 -32.58 2.25 -4.50
CA ARG A 240 -33.99 2.15 -4.91
C ARG A 240 -34.24 0.98 -5.84
N GLU A 241 -33.38 0.80 -6.85
CA GLU A 241 -33.53 -0.33 -7.78
C GLU A 241 -33.32 -1.69 -7.07
N PHE A 242 -32.45 -1.76 -6.05
CA PHE A 242 -32.34 -2.95 -5.21
C PHE A 242 -33.60 -3.21 -4.37
N ASP A 243 -34.29 -2.18 -3.89
CA ASP A 243 -35.59 -2.33 -3.19
C ASP A 243 -36.67 -2.84 -4.15
N ASP A 244 -36.70 -2.30 -5.37
CA ASP A 244 -37.65 -2.72 -6.40
C ASP A 244 -37.39 -4.18 -6.85
N LEU A 245 -36.12 -4.57 -7.02
CA LEU A 245 -35.71 -5.94 -7.30
C LEU A 245 -36.11 -6.91 -6.17
N GLU A 246 -35.88 -6.56 -4.90
CA GLU A 246 -36.29 -7.38 -3.76
C GLU A 246 -37.81 -7.60 -3.73
N SER A 247 -38.57 -6.57 -4.11
CA SER A 247 -40.04 -6.61 -4.17
C SER A 247 -40.58 -7.47 -5.32
N ALA A 248 -39.86 -7.50 -6.45
CA ALA A 248 -40.21 -8.28 -7.64
C ALA A 248 -39.97 -9.78 -7.44
N VAL A 249 -38.99 -10.13 -6.60
CA VAL A 249 -38.60 -11.51 -6.34
C VAL A 249 -39.59 -12.22 -5.40
N SER A 250 -40.00 -13.42 -5.79
CA SER A 250 -41.10 -14.16 -5.16
C SER A 250 -40.66 -15.08 -3.99
N GLY A 251 -39.36 -15.40 -3.86
CA GLY A 251 -38.81 -16.32 -2.86
C GLY A 251 -38.13 -15.65 -1.66
N SER A 252 -38.26 -16.21 -0.46
CA SER A 252 -37.56 -15.71 0.74
C SER A 252 -36.08 -16.10 0.81
N ALA A 253 -35.64 -17.08 0.01
CA ALA A 253 -34.23 -17.35 -0.23
C ALA A 253 -33.67 -16.28 -1.17
N ASP A 254 -34.31 -16.10 -2.31
CA ASP A 254 -33.94 -15.13 -3.34
C ASP A 254 -33.91 -13.67 -2.81
N ARG A 255 -34.84 -13.26 -1.92
CA ARG A 255 -34.76 -11.93 -1.27
C ARG A 255 -33.55 -11.77 -0.35
N ARG A 256 -33.18 -12.82 0.39
CA ARG A 256 -31.95 -12.79 1.21
C ARG A 256 -30.71 -12.70 0.33
N GLU A 257 -30.78 -13.27 -0.87
CA GLU A 257 -29.73 -13.17 -1.85
C GLU A 257 -29.64 -11.76 -2.45
N VAL A 258 -30.77 -11.12 -2.79
CA VAL A 258 -30.78 -9.70 -3.19
C VAL A 258 -30.22 -8.79 -2.10
N ASP A 259 -30.57 -9.04 -0.83
CA ASP A 259 -30.06 -8.29 0.32
C ASP A 259 -28.54 -8.49 0.52
N ARG A 260 -28.03 -9.71 0.28
CA ARG A 260 -26.60 -10.02 0.25
C ARG A 260 -25.90 -9.23 -0.86
N ILE A 261 -26.38 -9.33 -2.10
CA ILE A 261 -25.84 -8.64 -3.29
C ILE A 261 -25.87 -7.12 -3.07
N ARG A 262 -26.95 -6.56 -2.52
CA ARG A 262 -27.07 -5.15 -2.17
C ARG A 262 -26.00 -4.74 -1.17
N THR A 263 -25.83 -5.53 -0.10
CA THR A 263 -24.84 -5.25 0.94
C THR A 263 -23.44 -5.27 0.34
N GLU A 264 -23.10 -6.27 -0.46
CA GLU A 264 -21.80 -6.37 -1.15
C GLU A 264 -21.55 -5.23 -2.14
N ALA A 265 -22.56 -4.87 -2.94
CA ALA A 265 -22.46 -3.77 -3.91
C ALA A 265 -22.36 -2.37 -3.26
N THR A 266 -22.81 -2.22 -2.02
CA THR A 266 -22.83 -0.94 -1.29
C THR A 266 -21.77 -0.88 -0.18
N ALA A 267 -21.11 -1.99 0.12
CA ALA A 267 -20.15 -2.10 1.21
C ALA A 267 -18.85 -1.29 1.01
N ALA A 268 -18.61 -0.71 -0.17
CA ALA A 268 -17.52 0.23 -0.40
C ALA A 268 -18.08 1.61 -0.84
N PRO A 269 -17.60 2.78 -0.34
CA PRO A 269 -16.53 3.06 0.63
C PRO A 269 -16.97 4.05 1.75
N PHE A 270 -18.05 3.79 2.49
CA PHE A 270 -18.53 4.70 3.56
C PHE A 270 -18.67 4.10 4.96
N ASP A 271 -18.70 2.78 5.12
CA ASP A 271 -18.80 2.17 6.47
C ASP A 271 -17.48 2.27 7.26
N ASP A 272 -16.36 2.50 6.56
CA ASP A 272 -15.03 2.73 7.13
C ASP A 272 -14.90 4.09 7.86
N LEU A 273 -15.86 5.01 7.66
CA LEU A 273 -15.91 6.32 8.32
C LEU A 273 -16.81 6.36 9.56
N LEU A 274 -17.71 5.39 9.75
CA LEU A 274 -18.78 5.49 10.75
C LEU A 274 -19.10 4.16 11.46
N GLY A 275 -18.10 3.51 12.08
CA GLY A 275 -18.43 2.73 13.29
C GLY A 275 -17.75 1.38 13.56
N GLY A 276 -16.61 1.08 12.95
CA GLY A 276 -15.83 -0.11 13.30
C GLY A 276 -14.91 0.10 14.51
N ARG A 277 -15.32 -0.36 15.70
CA ARG A 277 -14.47 -0.35 16.90
C ARG A 277 -13.40 -1.45 16.82
N ILE A 278 -12.31 -1.19 16.10
CA ILE A 278 -11.19 -2.13 15.98
C ILE A 278 -10.18 -1.89 17.11
N GLN A 279 -9.89 -2.96 17.84
CA GLN A 279 -9.32 -2.93 19.18
C GLN A 279 -8.24 -4.01 19.33
N LYS A 280 -7.13 -3.93 18.58
CA LYS A 280 -5.90 -4.76 18.71
C LYS A 280 -4.78 -4.22 17.81
N TYR A 281 -3.51 -4.46 18.18
CA TYR A 281 -2.32 -4.22 17.34
C TYR A 281 -2.00 -5.50 16.56
N THR A 282 -2.10 -5.48 15.24
CA THR A 282 -2.02 -6.68 14.37
C THR A 282 -0.69 -6.78 13.62
N THR A 283 -0.45 -7.92 12.97
CA THR A 283 0.72 -8.11 12.07
C THR A 283 0.66 -7.19 10.85
N ARG A 284 -0.54 -6.78 10.41
CA ARG A 284 -0.75 -5.81 9.33
C ARG A 284 -0.27 -4.42 9.76
N ASP A 285 -0.61 -3.97 10.96
CA ASP A 285 -0.16 -2.68 11.51
C ASP A 285 1.38 -2.59 11.58
N VAL A 286 2.05 -3.71 11.88
CA VAL A 286 3.52 -3.83 11.84
C VAL A 286 4.04 -3.64 10.43
N ALA A 287 3.41 -4.27 9.44
CA ALA A 287 3.79 -4.17 8.03
C ALA A 287 3.55 -2.74 7.49
N GLU A 288 2.43 -2.11 7.83
CA GLU A 288 2.09 -0.74 7.44
C GLU A 288 3.04 0.29 8.07
N SER A 289 3.34 0.10 9.36
CA SER A 289 4.39 0.85 10.06
C SER A 289 5.74 0.69 9.37
N PHE A 290 6.07 -0.53 8.94
CA PHE A 290 7.32 -0.84 8.26
C PHE A 290 7.40 -0.15 6.89
N VAL A 291 6.38 -0.27 6.04
CA VAL A 291 6.32 0.38 4.71
C VAL A 291 6.41 1.90 4.85
N GLY A 292 5.59 2.49 5.74
CA GLY A 292 5.63 3.92 6.02
C GLY A 292 7.02 4.38 6.49
N SER A 293 7.68 3.60 7.34
CA SER A 293 9.03 3.93 7.83
C SER A 293 10.08 3.95 6.73
N ILE A 294 10.02 3.03 5.77
CA ILE A 294 10.93 2.98 4.62
C ILE A 294 10.79 4.25 3.79
N PHE A 295 9.56 4.57 3.39
CA PHE A 295 9.27 5.67 2.47
C PHE A 295 9.84 7.00 2.96
N PHE A 296 9.65 7.28 4.25
CA PHE A 296 10.11 8.50 4.88
C PHE A 296 11.61 8.47 5.25
N ALA A 297 12.21 7.30 5.41
CA ALA A 297 13.63 7.17 5.75
C ALA A 297 14.56 7.39 4.55
N ILE A 298 14.19 6.94 3.34
CA ILE A 298 15.15 6.88 2.22
C ILE A 298 15.73 8.26 1.84
N PRO A 299 14.98 9.37 1.79
CA PRO A 299 15.56 10.68 1.50
C PRO A 299 16.72 11.05 2.45
N PHE A 300 16.56 10.72 3.73
CA PHE A 300 17.57 10.96 4.76
C PHE A 300 18.77 10.00 4.67
N LEU A 301 18.61 8.81 4.09
CA LEU A 301 19.75 7.91 3.89
C LEU A 301 20.77 8.51 2.93
N VAL A 302 20.32 9.29 1.95
CA VAL A 302 21.18 9.89 0.92
C VAL A 302 21.74 11.23 1.36
N GLU A 303 21.09 11.91 2.31
CA GLU A 303 21.52 13.20 2.81
C GLU A 303 22.69 13.06 3.81
N ASP A 304 23.76 13.84 3.62
CA ASP A 304 24.91 13.83 4.52
C ASP A 304 24.69 14.66 5.80
N GLY A 305 23.67 15.52 5.82
CA GLY A 305 23.24 16.26 7.02
C GLY A 305 22.94 15.35 8.22
N VAL A 306 22.57 14.09 7.98
CA VAL A 306 22.39 13.07 9.02
C VAL A 306 23.65 12.90 9.88
N PHE A 307 24.84 12.94 9.29
CA PHE A 307 26.10 12.80 10.03
C PHE A 307 26.42 14.01 10.90
N GLU A 308 26.13 15.21 10.40
CA GLU A 308 26.33 16.44 11.14
C GLU A 308 25.42 16.50 12.36
N ILE A 309 24.14 16.13 12.19
CA ILE A 309 23.16 16.06 13.27
C ILE A 309 23.56 15.00 14.30
N ALA A 310 24.01 13.82 13.86
CA ALA A 310 24.48 12.77 14.75
C ALA A 310 25.70 13.21 15.58
N THR A 311 26.63 13.95 14.97
CA THR A 311 27.78 14.54 15.66
C THR A 311 27.31 15.57 16.69
N PHE A 312 26.34 16.40 16.35
CA PHE A 312 25.72 17.33 17.29
C PHE A 312 25.07 16.61 18.48
N PHE A 313 24.36 15.50 18.25
CA PHE A 313 23.76 14.70 19.33
C PHE A 313 24.78 14.19 20.36
N LEU A 314 26.00 13.92 19.93
CA LEU A 314 27.09 13.43 20.76
C LEU A 314 27.97 14.53 21.35
N SER A 315 27.78 15.79 20.92
CA SER A 315 28.61 16.95 21.29
C SER A 315 28.49 17.35 22.77
N PHE A 316 27.28 17.27 23.34
CA PHE A 316 27.01 17.65 24.72
C PHE A 316 26.68 16.43 25.58
N ARG A 317 27.53 16.18 26.57
CA ARG A 317 27.44 15.03 27.47
C ARG A 317 27.39 15.49 28.92
N LEU A 318 26.44 14.94 29.67
CA LEU A 318 26.37 15.02 31.13
C LEU A 318 26.77 13.66 31.70
N GLY A 319 28.01 13.54 32.16
CA GLY A 319 28.59 12.26 32.57
C GLY A 319 28.74 11.32 31.36
N VAL A 320 28.14 10.13 31.44
CA VAL A 320 28.15 9.14 30.35
C VAL A 320 27.03 9.34 29.33
N PHE A 321 26.10 10.25 29.59
CA PHE A 321 24.86 10.37 28.81
C PHE A 321 24.95 11.50 27.77
N PRO A 322 24.81 11.20 26.47
CA PRO A 322 24.66 12.21 25.42
C PRO A 322 23.28 12.84 25.51
N VAL A 323 23.21 14.09 25.95
CA VAL A 323 21.96 14.73 26.35
C VAL A 323 21.06 14.96 25.15
N TYR A 324 21.60 15.50 24.06
CA TYR A 324 20.83 15.78 22.85
C TYR A 324 20.33 14.51 22.17
N PHE A 325 21.11 13.43 22.21
CA PHE A 325 20.64 12.11 21.76
C PHE A 325 19.41 11.63 22.55
N ILE A 326 19.45 11.75 23.89
CA ILE A 326 18.31 11.36 24.75
C ILE A 326 17.11 12.27 24.49
N VAL A 327 17.33 13.57 24.30
CA VAL A 327 16.28 14.52 23.95
C VAL A 327 15.63 14.16 22.61
N ASN A 328 16.41 13.80 21.58
CA ASN A 328 15.87 13.32 20.31
C ASN A 328 15.04 12.05 20.49
N ALA A 329 15.55 11.06 21.21
CA ALA A 329 14.79 9.84 21.48
C ALA A 329 13.47 10.13 22.23
N ALA A 330 13.49 11.00 23.23
CA ALA A 330 12.28 11.42 23.93
C ALA A 330 11.31 12.19 23.02
N PHE A 331 11.83 13.06 22.15
CA PHE A 331 11.06 13.77 21.14
C PHE A 331 10.33 12.82 20.20
N VAL A 332 11.03 11.82 19.64
CA VAL A 332 10.46 10.79 18.77
C VAL A 332 9.32 10.05 19.46
N LEU A 333 9.54 9.57 20.69
CA LEU A 333 8.50 8.83 21.43
C LEU A 333 7.29 9.72 21.75
N LEU A 334 7.51 10.98 22.13
CA LEU A 334 6.43 11.95 22.40
C LEU A 334 5.62 12.24 21.14
N MET A 335 6.28 12.26 20.00
CA MET A 335 5.67 12.55 18.71
C MET A 335 4.86 11.37 18.18
N ILE A 336 5.36 10.12 18.30
CA ILE A 336 4.55 8.92 18.03
C ILE A 336 3.32 8.93 18.94
N LEU A 337 3.50 9.23 20.24
CA LEU A 337 2.40 9.35 21.19
C LEU A 337 1.38 10.41 20.74
N ALA A 338 1.85 11.58 20.31
CA ALA A 338 0.99 12.65 19.83
C ALA A 338 0.23 12.26 18.55
N LEU A 339 0.87 11.64 17.57
CA LEU A 339 0.22 11.25 16.32
C LEU A 339 -0.85 10.18 16.55
N VAL A 340 -0.49 9.12 17.27
CA VAL A 340 -1.36 7.95 17.46
C VAL A 340 -2.49 8.22 18.46
N TYR A 341 -2.24 8.98 19.53
CA TYR A 341 -3.19 9.15 20.63
C TYR A 341 -3.82 10.55 20.74
N TRP A 342 -3.21 11.59 20.15
CA TRP A 342 -3.74 12.96 20.21
C TRP A 342 -4.34 13.40 18.87
N ALA A 343 -3.69 13.09 17.76
CA ALA A 343 -4.14 13.47 16.41
C ALA A 343 -5.02 12.41 15.74
N GLY A 344 -4.97 11.15 16.19
CA GLY A 344 -5.78 10.06 15.66
C GLY A 344 -7.27 10.19 16.04
N PRO A 345 -8.21 9.88 15.12
CA PRO A 345 -9.66 10.01 15.35
C PRO A 345 -10.30 8.94 16.26
N GLN A 346 -9.55 8.31 17.18
CA GLN A 346 -10.06 7.16 17.95
C GLN A 346 -10.04 7.41 19.46
N GLU A 347 -11.11 6.97 20.15
CA GLU A 347 -11.12 6.75 21.59
C GLU A 347 -10.19 5.58 21.95
N VAL A 348 -8.87 5.80 21.86
CA VAL A 348 -7.87 4.75 22.11
C VAL A 348 -7.81 4.44 23.61
N GLN A 349 -8.50 3.39 24.03
CA GLN A 349 -8.29 2.81 25.35
C GLN A 349 -6.94 2.10 25.37
N VAL A 350 -6.06 2.50 26.29
CA VAL A 350 -4.74 1.86 26.48
C VAL A 350 -4.93 0.42 26.94
N TYR A 351 -4.94 -0.52 26.00
CA TYR A 351 -5.10 -1.94 26.30
C TYR A 351 -3.75 -2.55 26.72
N ARG A 352 -3.68 -3.01 27.98
CA ARG A 352 -2.51 -3.70 28.58
C ARG A 352 -1.16 -2.98 28.39
N PRO A 353 -0.97 -1.79 28.98
CA PRO A 353 0.30 -1.06 28.87
C PRO A 353 1.48 -1.86 29.44
N ILE A 354 2.65 -1.72 28.81
CA ILE A 354 3.93 -2.22 29.33
C ILE A 354 4.23 -1.47 30.63
N LEU A 355 4.51 -2.23 31.70
CA LEU A 355 4.75 -1.70 33.05
C LEU A 355 3.59 -0.84 33.60
N GLY A 356 2.38 -0.93 33.03
CA GLY A 356 1.23 -0.14 33.46
C GLY A 356 1.16 1.28 32.89
N ILE A 357 2.20 1.76 32.19
CA ILE A 357 2.33 3.18 31.80
C ILE A 357 2.54 3.36 30.29
N VAL A 358 3.32 2.48 29.64
CA VAL A 358 3.74 2.70 28.23
C VAL A 358 2.83 1.92 27.27
N PRO A 359 2.17 2.56 26.30
CA PRO A 359 1.33 1.85 25.33
C PRO A 359 2.15 0.91 24.44
N ARG A 360 1.69 -0.33 24.25
CA ARG A 360 2.39 -1.34 23.44
C ARG A 360 2.51 -0.94 21.97
N ARG A 361 1.45 -0.36 21.40
CA ARG A 361 1.40 0.13 20.02
C ARG A 361 2.52 1.14 19.76
N MET A 362 2.70 2.11 20.67
CA MET A 362 3.80 3.08 20.61
C MET A 362 5.18 2.40 20.57
N VAL A 363 5.38 1.35 21.40
CA VAL A 363 6.65 0.59 21.42
C VAL A 363 6.83 -0.21 20.13
N GLY A 364 5.76 -0.79 19.59
CA GLY A 364 5.77 -1.49 18.30
C GLY A 364 6.23 -0.58 17.16
N ILE A 365 5.56 0.55 16.99
CA ILE A 365 5.89 1.57 15.97
C ILE A 365 7.32 2.07 16.14
N ALA A 366 7.72 2.41 17.38
CA ALA A 366 9.06 2.89 17.69
C ALA A 366 10.13 1.84 17.36
N LEU A 367 9.90 0.58 17.71
CA LEU A 367 10.84 -0.51 17.48
C LEU A 367 10.95 -0.85 15.99
N VAL A 368 9.81 -0.99 15.30
CA VAL A 368 9.78 -1.30 13.86
C VAL A 368 10.50 -0.21 13.09
N SER A 369 10.13 1.06 13.27
CA SER A 369 10.80 2.18 12.59
C SER A 369 12.29 2.28 12.92
N PHE A 370 12.70 2.02 14.16
CA PHE A 370 14.11 2.02 14.54
C PHE A 370 14.89 0.89 13.85
N LEU A 371 14.33 -0.32 13.83
CA LEU A 371 14.95 -1.48 13.19
C LEU A 371 15.00 -1.28 11.67
N THR A 372 13.97 -0.72 11.05
CA THR A 372 14.00 -0.35 9.62
C THR A 372 15.12 0.64 9.36
N ALA A 373 15.20 1.73 10.11
CA ALA A 373 16.25 2.74 9.93
C ALA A 373 17.65 2.12 10.10
N ALA A 374 17.85 1.28 11.12
CA ALA A 374 19.10 0.57 11.35
C ALA A 374 19.47 -0.38 10.21
N ALA A 375 18.50 -1.15 9.70
CA ALA A 375 18.69 -2.08 8.60
C ALA A 375 19.05 -1.36 7.31
N LEU A 376 18.32 -0.31 6.94
CA LEU A 376 18.59 0.49 5.76
C LEU A 376 19.93 1.19 5.84
N MET A 377 20.24 1.86 6.96
CA MET A 377 21.53 2.51 7.18
C MET A 377 22.71 1.52 7.12
N THR A 378 22.50 0.27 7.56
CA THR A 378 23.51 -0.79 7.44
C THR A 378 23.66 -1.28 6.00
N MET A 379 22.54 -1.58 5.34
CA MET A 379 22.51 -2.08 3.96
C MET A 379 23.14 -1.09 2.98
N TRP A 380 22.96 0.21 3.22
CA TRP A 380 23.47 1.30 2.37
C TRP A 380 24.84 1.83 2.84
N GLY A 381 25.47 1.18 3.82
CA GLY A 381 26.84 1.52 4.24
C GLY A 381 26.98 2.79 5.07
N ARG A 382 25.88 3.42 5.50
CA ARG A 382 25.87 4.72 6.21
C ARG A 382 26.31 4.64 7.68
N VAL A 383 26.64 3.45 8.18
CA VAL A 383 27.11 3.20 9.56
C VAL A 383 28.59 2.79 9.64
N ASP A 384 29.35 2.95 8.55
CA ASP A 384 30.79 2.65 8.48
C ASP A 384 31.15 1.26 9.04
N GLY A 385 30.33 0.25 8.75
CA GLY A 385 30.56 -1.13 9.23
C GLY A 385 30.56 -1.28 10.75
N TRP A 386 29.85 -0.41 11.48
CA TRP A 386 29.67 -0.46 12.94
C TRP A 386 30.98 -0.31 13.75
N GLN A 387 32.01 0.35 13.21
CA GLN A 387 33.28 0.56 13.91
C GLN A 387 33.14 1.35 15.21
N ASP A 388 32.28 2.37 15.22
CA ASP A 388 31.85 3.08 16.43
C ASP A 388 30.32 2.91 16.60
N PRO A 389 29.88 1.97 17.46
CA PRO A 389 28.46 1.72 17.68
C PRO A 389 27.70 2.93 18.22
N VAL A 390 28.35 3.82 18.98
CA VAL A 390 27.69 5.00 19.55
C VAL A 390 27.40 6.02 18.46
N VAL A 391 28.36 6.24 17.55
CA VAL A 391 28.17 7.09 16.38
C VAL A 391 27.13 6.48 15.44
N ALA A 392 27.17 5.17 15.19
CA ALA A 392 26.17 4.48 14.37
C ALA A 392 24.75 4.66 14.95
N LEU A 393 24.57 4.45 16.26
CA LEU A 393 23.29 4.67 16.93
C LEU A 393 22.82 6.13 16.84
N ALA A 394 23.73 7.10 16.95
CA ALA A 394 23.41 8.51 16.79
C ALA A 394 22.94 8.85 15.36
N ARG A 395 23.56 8.26 14.33
CA ARG A 395 23.13 8.42 12.93
C ARG A 395 21.78 7.75 12.68
N ILE A 396 21.61 6.52 13.17
CA ILE A 396 20.34 5.79 13.09
C ILE A 396 19.22 6.57 13.77
N SER A 397 19.49 7.22 14.91
CA SER A 397 18.43 7.95 15.63
C SER A 397 17.92 9.19 14.89
N VAL A 398 18.74 9.80 14.02
CA VAL A 398 18.29 10.90 13.14
C VAL A 398 17.31 10.37 12.09
N VAL A 399 17.68 9.29 11.40
CA VAL A 399 16.81 8.65 10.39
C VAL A 399 15.56 8.07 11.04
N TRP A 400 15.70 7.48 12.23
CA TRP A 400 14.60 6.95 13.04
C TRP A 400 13.55 8.01 13.34
N THR A 401 13.95 9.27 13.55
CA THR A 401 12.97 10.36 13.75
C THR A 401 11.99 10.43 12.60
N VAL A 402 12.48 10.45 11.36
CA VAL A 402 11.63 10.56 10.15
C VAL A 402 10.93 9.25 9.82
N ALA A 403 11.63 8.13 9.99
CA ALA A 403 11.06 6.78 9.85
C ALA A 403 9.89 6.54 10.83
N SER A 404 9.96 7.09 12.04
CA SER A 404 8.91 6.94 13.06
C SER A 404 7.64 7.74 12.73
N PHE A 405 7.76 8.89 12.05
CA PHE A 405 6.61 9.60 11.50
C PHE A 405 5.92 8.75 10.44
N GLY A 406 6.70 8.23 9.49
CA GLY A 406 6.17 7.36 8.44
C GLY A 406 5.50 6.12 9.02
N ALA A 407 6.11 5.50 10.02
CA ALA A 407 5.53 4.35 10.72
C ALA A 407 4.22 4.69 11.43
N ALA A 408 4.19 5.80 12.17
CA ALA A 408 2.99 6.24 12.87
C ALA A 408 1.86 6.61 11.89
N LEU A 409 2.18 7.21 10.74
CA LEU A 409 1.18 7.52 9.70
C LEU A 409 0.68 6.24 9.03
N GLY A 410 1.57 5.31 8.69
CA GLY A 410 1.20 4.01 8.12
C GLY A 410 0.24 3.24 9.02
N ASP A 411 0.52 3.21 10.32
CA ASP A 411 -0.33 2.60 11.35
C ASP A 411 -1.69 3.31 11.56
N ILE A 412 -1.85 4.56 11.12
CA ILE A 412 -3.11 5.32 11.24
C ILE A 412 -4.00 5.16 10.00
N LEU A 413 -3.44 4.74 8.85
CA LEU A 413 -4.22 4.60 7.62
C LEU A 413 -5.24 3.45 7.75
N PRO A 414 -6.48 3.64 7.27
CA PRO A 414 -7.51 2.62 7.38
C PRO A 414 -7.19 1.44 6.45
N GLY A 415 -7.13 0.26 7.05
CA GLY A 415 -7.10 -1.03 6.38
C GLY A 415 -7.86 -2.01 7.26
N GLU A 416 -8.81 -2.74 6.68
CA GLU A 416 -9.64 -3.67 7.43
C GLU A 416 -8.78 -4.66 8.23
N SER A 417 -8.99 -4.69 9.55
CA SER A 417 -8.22 -5.52 10.49
C SER A 417 -9.04 -6.75 10.89
N SER A 418 -8.82 -7.86 10.19
CA SER A 418 -9.15 -9.22 10.66
C SER A 418 -7.87 -10.04 10.93
N GLY A 419 -6.84 -9.41 11.52
CA GLY A 419 -5.55 -10.07 11.81
C GLY A 419 -5.45 -10.73 13.19
N ALA A 420 -4.69 -11.83 13.29
CA ALA A 420 -4.36 -12.49 14.56
C ALA A 420 -3.49 -11.60 15.47
N ASP A 421 -3.74 -11.66 16.79
CA ASP A 421 -3.06 -10.84 17.81
C ASP A 421 -1.64 -11.36 18.10
N LEU A 422 -0.63 -10.58 17.71
CA LEU A 422 0.80 -10.86 17.97
C LEU A 422 1.13 -11.16 19.44
N SER A 423 0.31 -10.69 20.38
CA SER A 423 0.53 -10.91 21.82
C SER A 423 0.16 -12.32 22.30
N GLU A 424 -0.63 -13.06 21.52
CA GLU A 424 -0.97 -14.46 21.80
C GLU A 424 0.16 -15.39 21.36
N ASP A 425 0.76 -15.13 20.19
CA ASP A 425 1.89 -15.89 19.63
C ASP A 425 3.19 -15.75 20.43
N LEU A 426 3.48 -14.55 20.95
CA LEU A 426 4.65 -14.34 21.80
C LEU A 426 4.53 -15.04 23.16
N ARG A 427 3.31 -15.35 23.61
CA ARG A 427 3.07 -16.11 24.85
C ARG A 427 3.15 -17.62 24.63
N THR A 428 2.64 -18.13 23.52
CA THR A 428 2.81 -19.55 23.18
C THR A 428 4.28 -19.93 22.99
N LEU A 429 5.13 -19.00 22.51
CA LEU A 429 6.59 -19.19 22.53
C LEU A 429 7.22 -19.15 23.94
N GLY A 430 6.63 -18.38 24.86
CA GLY A 430 7.09 -18.24 26.25
C GLY A 430 6.68 -19.40 27.17
N ASP A 431 5.56 -20.07 26.88
CA ASP A 431 5.01 -21.22 27.62
C ASP A 431 5.51 -22.57 27.05
N SER A 432 6.79 -22.66 26.69
CA SER A 432 7.41 -23.97 26.47
C SER A 432 7.29 -24.78 27.77
N PRO A 433 6.63 -25.96 27.76
CA PRO A 433 6.43 -26.72 28.98
C PRO A 433 7.78 -27.11 29.55
N ARG A 434 8.03 -26.70 30.80
CA ARG A 434 9.04 -27.35 31.64
C ARG A 434 8.75 -28.85 31.55
N ARG A 435 9.67 -29.59 30.93
CA ARG A 435 9.77 -31.03 31.14
C ARG A 435 10.06 -31.18 32.63
N ASP A 436 9.04 -31.54 33.39
CA ASP A 436 9.21 -32.08 34.73
C ASP A 436 9.98 -33.39 34.57
N ASP A 437 11.28 -33.31 34.88
CA ASP A 437 12.18 -34.44 34.99
C ASP A 437 11.87 -35.07 36.37
N ASP A 438 10.80 -35.86 36.42
CA ASP A 438 10.50 -36.71 37.57
C ASP A 438 11.51 -37.85 37.60
N SER A 439 12.42 -37.74 38.56
CA SER A 439 13.23 -38.83 39.08
C SER A 439 12.36 -39.88 39.76
N ASP A 440 12.34 -41.10 39.21
CA ASP A 440 12.50 -42.37 39.96
C ASP A 440 12.86 -43.53 39.01
#